data_AF-A0A6P5PWU2-F1
#
_entry.id   AF-A0A6P5PWU2-F1
#
_cell.length_a   1.000
_cell.length_b   1.000
_cell.length_c   1.000
_cell.angle_alpha   90.00
_cell.angle_beta   90.00
_cell.angle_gamma   90.00
#
_symmetry.space_group_name_H-M   'P 1'
#
loop_
_entity.id
_entity.type
_entity.pdbx_description
1 polymer ?
#
loop_
_entity_poly.entity_id
_entity_poly.type
_entity_poly.pdbx_seq_one_letter_code
_entity_poly.pdbx_strand_id
1 'polypeptide(L)'
;MLTPAFELTQDCDFLTVAIRVPHARASEFDVYFEGVDFKFYAKPYFLRLTLPGRIVENGSEQGTYDADKGIFTIRLPKETPGQHFEGLNMLTALLAPRKSRSAKPLVEEIGASGVSEEGADDEDEEFDWEIEQTPYEEVSESTLQSQCHYGFGNLRAGVVQRLQDELSEVIDIKDPDFTPVTERRQKRLAAELAKFDPDHYLADFFEDEAVEQILKYSPWWNDAHAEMVASLGKNQEHGDSAALVSFSEEEKYQLRKFVNKSYLLDKTAHRQVYYGLVDILLAYCYEVRVTEGEHSVESAWTIRKLSPTLCWFETWTDIHEILVSFGRRVLCYPLYRHFKLVLKAYRDTIKILQLGKSAVLKCLLDVHKIFQENDPAYILNDLYISDYCVWIQKAKSKKLAALTEALKAVTLSKAQLGLELPELEAAALLVQEEEGAGRAAQCSPSNQAPHSSPEPSDSDSTSSSDTEDSASEQEEPAGTQPSLLTSLQAPLLEEDSSLIIRESGLCRNMASQGCEVSQGQPLASARAPLIEELGDALKMLRVSTPHGVSAGSHGSVEDAEERGQVPCD
;
A
#
# COMPACT_ATOMS: atom_id res chain seq x y z
N MET A 1 14.44 -14.64 10.62
CA MET A 1 15.37 -15.72 10.98
C MET A 1 15.54 -16.57 9.74
N LEU A 2 16.76 -16.98 9.41
CA LEU A 2 17.06 -17.74 8.19
C LEU A 2 17.24 -19.22 8.53
N THR A 3 16.64 -20.12 7.76
CA THR A 3 16.94 -21.56 7.88
C THR A 3 18.29 -21.81 7.20
N PRO A 4 19.35 -22.21 7.94
CA PRO A 4 20.64 -22.49 7.33
C PRO A 4 20.56 -23.73 6.43
N ALA A 5 21.45 -23.84 5.44
CA ALA A 5 21.62 -25.11 4.72
C ALA A 5 22.21 -26.15 5.68
N PHE A 6 21.69 -27.37 5.66
CA PHE A 6 22.10 -28.42 6.60
C PHE A 6 22.12 -29.80 5.94
N GLU A 7 22.99 -30.66 6.45
CA GLU A 7 23.14 -32.05 6.05
C GLU A 7 23.15 -32.94 7.30
N LEU A 8 22.51 -34.11 7.22
CA LEU A 8 22.54 -35.11 8.29
C LEU A 8 23.22 -36.39 7.79
N THR A 9 24.22 -36.82 8.54
CA THR A 9 24.89 -38.12 8.35
C THR A 9 24.82 -38.91 9.65
N GLN A 10 24.99 -40.23 9.61
CA GLN A 10 24.89 -41.06 10.80
C GLN A 10 25.87 -42.23 10.78
N ASP A 11 26.33 -42.61 11.96
CA ASP A 11 27.06 -43.84 12.23
C ASP A 11 26.22 -44.77 13.12
N CYS A 12 26.75 -45.91 13.55
CA CYS A 12 26.05 -46.80 14.48
C CYS A 12 25.67 -46.11 15.79
N ASP A 13 26.53 -45.22 16.31
CA ASP A 13 26.38 -44.65 17.65
C ASP A 13 25.98 -43.17 17.67
N PHE A 14 26.26 -42.43 16.59
CA PHE A 14 26.07 -40.97 16.53
C PHE A 14 25.30 -40.52 15.28
N LEU A 15 24.55 -39.43 15.42
CA LEU A 15 23.99 -38.62 14.34
C LEU A 15 24.83 -37.34 14.22
N THR A 16 25.32 -37.03 13.03
CA THR A 16 26.11 -35.83 12.75
C THR A 16 25.29 -34.84 11.92
N VAL A 17 25.07 -33.66 12.47
CA VAL A 17 24.36 -32.55 11.82
C VAL A 17 25.39 -31.49 11.41
N ALA A 18 25.57 -31.29 10.10
CA ALA A 18 26.42 -30.24 9.54
C ALA A 18 25.54 -29.06 9.11
N ILE A 19 25.79 -27.87 9.65
CA ILE A 19 24.97 -26.67 9.46
C ILE A 19 25.87 -25.55 8.89
N ARG A 20 25.55 -25.05 7.71
CA ARG A 20 26.31 -23.99 7.05
C ARG A 20 25.77 -22.61 7.44
N VAL A 21 26.57 -21.86 8.17
CA VAL A 21 26.29 -20.52 8.70
C VAL A 21 27.47 -19.56 8.48
N PRO A 22 27.71 -19.11 7.23
CA PRO A 22 28.88 -18.30 6.88
C PRO A 22 28.91 -16.92 7.57
N HIS A 23 27.76 -16.40 8.00
CA HIS A 23 27.65 -15.06 8.60
C HIS A 23 27.38 -15.08 10.11
N ALA A 24 27.46 -16.26 10.76
CA ALA A 24 27.26 -16.37 12.20
C ALA A 24 28.56 -16.06 12.96
N ARG A 25 28.44 -15.38 14.10
CA ARG A 25 29.57 -15.22 15.03
C ARG A 25 29.73 -16.51 15.83
N ALA A 26 30.94 -17.07 15.83
CA ALA A 26 31.26 -18.30 16.58
C ALA A 26 30.99 -18.20 18.10
N SER A 27 30.85 -16.99 18.64
CA SER A 27 30.59 -16.72 20.05
C SER A 27 29.10 -16.68 20.45
N GLU A 28 28.17 -16.71 19.49
CA GLU A 28 26.74 -16.51 19.72
C GLU A 28 25.92 -17.63 19.06
N PHE A 29 26.03 -18.86 19.60
CA PHE A 29 25.20 -19.99 19.18
C PHE A 29 24.62 -20.74 20.38
N ASP A 30 23.39 -21.25 20.21
CA ASP A 30 22.68 -22.09 21.17
C ASP A 30 22.20 -23.36 20.45
N VAL A 31 22.42 -24.52 21.09
CA VAL A 31 21.95 -25.82 20.60
C VAL A 31 21.10 -26.47 21.68
N TYR A 32 19.90 -26.92 21.31
CA TYR A 32 19.02 -27.68 22.18
C TYR A 32 18.59 -28.95 21.46
N PHE A 33 18.64 -30.07 22.14
CA PHE A 33 18.19 -31.34 21.59
C PHE A 33 17.62 -32.23 22.68
N GLU A 34 16.42 -32.75 22.45
CA GLU A 34 15.74 -33.62 23.42
C GLU A 34 14.81 -34.59 22.70
N GLY A 35 14.99 -35.89 22.93
CA GLY A 35 14.16 -36.93 22.33
C GLY A 35 14.29 -36.91 20.81
N VAL A 36 13.27 -36.40 20.10
CA VAL A 36 13.28 -36.30 18.63
C VAL A 36 13.53 -34.89 18.13
N ASP A 37 13.56 -33.90 19.01
CA ASP A 37 13.65 -32.50 18.62
C ASP A 37 15.10 -32.05 18.65
N PHE A 38 15.53 -31.38 17.58
CA PHE A 38 16.81 -30.67 17.49
C PHE A 38 16.54 -29.22 17.11
N LYS A 39 17.11 -28.28 17.85
CA LYS A 39 16.99 -26.83 17.64
C LYS A 39 18.38 -26.21 17.66
N PHE A 40 18.68 -25.42 16.66
CA PHE A 40 19.93 -24.67 16.55
C PHE A 40 19.60 -23.20 16.31
N TYR A 41 20.25 -22.32 17.06
CA TYR A 41 20.12 -20.88 16.94
C TYR A 41 21.50 -20.23 16.87
N ALA A 42 21.73 -19.42 15.84
CA ALA A 42 22.94 -18.60 15.74
C ALA A 42 22.61 -17.39 14.87
N LYS A 43 22.45 -16.20 15.47
CA LYS A 43 21.89 -15.03 14.78
C LYS A 43 22.62 -14.76 13.44
N PRO A 44 21.90 -14.62 12.30
CA PRO A 44 20.44 -14.56 12.11
C PRO A 44 19.72 -15.92 11.86
N TYR A 45 20.43 -17.04 11.99
CA TYR A 45 19.97 -18.38 11.65
C TYR A 45 19.19 -19.08 12.77
N PHE A 46 18.18 -19.84 12.37
CA PHE A 46 17.41 -20.74 13.24
C PHE A 46 17.04 -22.00 12.47
N LEU A 47 17.28 -23.17 13.06
CA LEU A 47 16.96 -24.48 12.47
C LEU A 47 16.22 -25.32 13.51
N ARG A 48 15.10 -25.94 13.12
CA ARG A 48 14.37 -26.92 13.93
C ARG A 48 14.20 -28.18 13.11
N LEU A 49 14.64 -29.31 13.63
CA LEU A 49 14.49 -30.62 13.00
C LEU A 49 13.69 -31.53 13.92
N THR A 50 12.73 -32.26 13.33
CA THR A 50 12.10 -33.43 13.94
C THR A 50 12.79 -34.67 13.41
N LEU A 51 13.62 -35.30 14.24
CA LEU A 51 14.39 -36.48 13.88
C LEU A 51 13.50 -37.74 13.86
N PRO A 52 13.79 -38.70 12.97
CA PRO A 52 13.03 -39.95 12.86
C PRO A 52 13.28 -40.91 14.03
N GLY A 53 14.39 -40.75 14.76
CA GLY A 53 14.76 -41.52 15.93
C GLY A 53 15.13 -40.63 17.10
N ARG A 54 15.29 -41.23 18.28
CA ARG A 54 15.55 -40.50 19.52
C ARG A 54 17.04 -40.33 19.79
N ILE A 55 17.41 -39.13 20.20
CA ILE A 55 18.74 -38.73 20.66
C ILE A 55 18.67 -38.38 22.15
N VAL A 56 19.80 -38.50 22.84
CA VAL A 56 19.89 -38.38 24.30
C VAL A 56 21.01 -37.42 24.67
N GLU A 57 20.82 -36.67 25.76
CA GLU A 57 21.88 -35.85 26.37
C GLU A 57 22.66 -36.71 27.36
N ASN A 58 23.83 -37.18 26.94
CA ASN A 58 24.71 -38.08 27.72
C ASN A 58 26.11 -37.47 27.96
N GLY A 59 26.34 -36.20 27.63
CA GLY A 59 27.62 -35.51 27.83
C GLY A 59 28.74 -35.99 26.88
N SER A 60 28.38 -36.77 25.86
CA SER A 60 29.29 -37.26 24.82
C SER A 60 29.11 -36.51 23.50
N GLU A 61 28.35 -35.42 23.53
CA GLU A 61 28.10 -34.57 22.38
C GLU A 61 29.36 -33.78 22.01
N GLN A 62 29.58 -33.61 20.71
CA GLN A 62 30.74 -32.89 20.21
C GLN A 62 30.29 -31.85 19.20
N GLY A 63 30.68 -30.60 19.41
CA GLY A 63 30.47 -29.50 18.46
C GLY A 63 31.81 -28.98 17.95
N THR A 64 31.96 -28.87 16.64
CA THR A 64 33.13 -28.24 16.01
C THR A 64 32.68 -27.18 15.02
N TYR A 65 33.44 -26.09 14.91
CA TYR A 65 33.18 -25.00 13.98
C TYR A 65 34.39 -24.79 13.07
N ASP A 66 34.18 -24.91 11.77
CA ASP A 66 35.17 -24.59 10.73
C ASP A 66 34.91 -23.16 10.25
N ALA A 67 35.76 -22.21 10.70
CA ALA A 67 35.62 -20.80 10.39
C ALA A 67 35.90 -20.47 8.91
N ASP A 68 36.72 -21.27 8.23
CA ASP A 68 37.08 -21.04 6.83
C ASP A 68 35.94 -21.46 5.89
N LYS A 69 35.17 -22.49 6.27
CA LYS A 69 34.00 -22.98 5.50
C LYS A 69 32.66 -22.45 6.02
N GLY A 70 32.64 -21.88 7.23
CA GLY A 70 31.41 -21.45 7.90
C GLY A 70 30.47 -22.60 8.23
N ILE A 71 30.99 -23.77 8.61
CA ILE A 71 30.19 -24.98 8.89
C ILE A 71 30.32 -25.37 10.37
N PHE A 72 29.18 -25.45 11.06
CA PHE A 72 29.07 -26.09 12.37
C PHE A 72 28.77 -27.58 12.20
N THR A 73 29.58 -28.45 12.81
CA THR A 73 29.36 -29.89 12.83
C THR A 73 29.07 -30.34 14.25
N ILE A 74 27.86 -30.84 14.49
CA ILE A 74 27.36 -31.27 15.79
C ILE A 74 27.12 -32.78 15.75
N ARG A 75 27.77 -33.52 16.65
CA ARG A 75 27.61 -34.97 16.82
C ARG A 75 26.75 -35.25 18.05
N LEU A 76 25.62 -35.92 17.83
CA LEU A 76 24.58 -36.23 18.81
C LEU A 76 24.53 -37.74 19.02
N PRO A 77 24.63 -38.26 20.25
CA PRO A 77 24.54 -39.70 20.51
C PRO A 77 23.10 -40.19 20.36
N LYS A 78 22.94 -41.39 19.79
CA LYS A 78 21.64 -42.05 19.65
C LYS A 78 21.22 -42.67 20.98
N GLU A 79 19.91 -42.65 21.28
CA GLU A 79 19.38 -43.31 22.48
C GLU A 79 19.57 -44.84 22.41
N THR A 80 19.42 -45.41 21.20
CA THR A 80 19.68 -46.84 20.97
C THR A 80 20.86 -47.03 20.01
N PRO A 81 22.05 -47.43 20.51
CA PRO A 81 23.21 -47.73 19.67
C PRO A 81 22.88 -48.81 18.63
N GLY A 82 23.25 -48.56 17.37
CA GLY A 82 22.94 -49.43 16.24
C GLY A 82 21.60 -49.16 15.54
N GLN A 83 20.76 -48.25 16.04
CA GLN A 83 19.53 -47.86 15.35
C GLN A 83 19.86 -46.99 14.12
N HIS A 84 19.39 -47.41 12.96
CA HIS A 84 19.50 -46.64 11.72
C HIS A 84 18.30 -45.68 11.57
N PHE A 85 18.57 -44.40 11.37
CA PHE A 85 17.56 -43.36 11.18
C PHE A 85 17.20 -43.28 9.69
N GLU A 86 15.98 -43.65 9.32
CA GLU A 86 15.53 -43.61 7.92
C GLU A 86 15.11 -42.20 7.50
N GLY A 87 15.32 -41.83 6.24
CA GLY A 87 14.82 -40.57 5.69
C GLY A 87 15.66 -39.32 5.99
N LEU A 88 16.93 -39.44 6.42
CA LEU A 88 17.81 -38.30 6.66
C LEU A 88 18.01 -37.38 5.43
N ASN A 89 17.84 -37.92 4.22
CA ASN A 89 17.93 -37.16 2.96
C ASN A 89 16.64 -36.39 2.62
N MET A 90 15.53 -36.63 3.34
CA MET A 90 14.24 -35.99 3.11
C MET A 90 14.15 -34.72 3.95
N LEU A 91 15.00 -33.73 3.66
CA LEU A 91 15.19 -32.52 4.47
C LEU A 91 13.87 -31.77 4.76
N THR A 92 12.95 -31.72 3.80
CA THR A 92 11.62 -31.12 3.97
C THR A 92 10.74 -31.87 4.96
N ALA A 93 10.88 -33.19 5.07
CA ALA A 93 10.15 -34.00 6.06
C ALA A 93 10.71 -33.81 7.47
N LEU A 94 12.00 -33.50 7.60
CA LEU A 94 12.65 -33.20 8.88
C LEU A 94 12.30 -31.80 9.41
N LEU A 95 12.03 -30.84 8.50
CA LEU A 95 11.58 -29.49 8.82
C LEU A 95 10.08 -29.41 9.17
N ALA A 96 9.29 -30.41 8.77
CA ALA A 96 7.84 -30.42 8.96
C ALA A 96 7.45 -30.67 10.43
N PRO A 97 6.52 -29.90 11.00
CA PRO A 97 6.01 -30.17 12.34
C PRO A 97 5.15 -31.45 12.37
N ARG A 98 5.07 -32.07 13.54
CA ARG A 98 4.18 -33.22 13.76
C ARG A 98 2.73 -32.75 13.74
N LYS A 99 2.07 -32.83 12.57
CA LYS A 99 0.61 -32.76 12.51
C LYS A 99 0.03 -33.88 13.39
N SER A 100 -0.75 -33.51 14.40
CA SER A 100 -1.55 -34.44 15.20
C SER A 100 -2.49 -35.20 14.25
N ARG A 101 -2.15 -36.46 13.96
CA ARG A 101 -3.04 -37.38 13.25
C ARG A 101 -4.16 -37.81 14.19
N SER A 102 -5.19 -36.98 14.40
CA SER A 102 -6.46 -37.48 14.93
C SER A 102 -7.33 -37.97 13.77
N ALA A 103 -7.12 -39.22 13.36
CA ALA A 103 -8.07 -39.91 12.51
C ALA A 103 -9.27 -40.36 13.36
N LYS A 104 -10.33 -39.57 13.40
CA LYS A 104 -11.66 -40.11 13.75
C LYS A 104 -12.26 -40.72 12.47
N PRO A 105 -12.73 -41.98 12.51
CA PRO A 105 -13.24 -42.67 11.33
C PRO A 105 -14.60 -42.11 10.89
N LEU A 106 -14.80 -42.16 9.57
CA LEU A 106 -15.97 -41.75 8.81
C LEU A 106 -17.07 -42.83 8.90
N VAL A 107 -18.32 -42.39 9.07
CA VAL A 107 -19.62 -43.13 9.03
C VAL A 107 -20.19 -43.58 10.39
N GLU A 108 -21.25 -42.89 10.82
CA GLU A 108 -22.50 -43.52 11.27
C GLU A 108 -23.69 -42.70 10.71
N GLU A 109 -24.67 -43.41 10.18
CA GLU A 109 -25.78 -42.92 9.37
C GLU A 109 -27.09 -42.91 10.19
N ILE A 110 -27.97 -41.95 9.88
CA ILE A 110 -29.42 -41.85 10.16
C ILE A 110 -29.86 -41.40 11.56
N GLY A 111 -30.55 -40.25 11.61
CA GLY A 111 -31.51 -39.94 12.69
C GLY A 111 -31.86 -38.46 12.83
N ALA A 112 -33.14 -38.13 12.67
CA ALA A 112 -33.71 -36.79 12.58
C ALA A 112 -33.76 -35.96 13.89
N SER A 113 -34.14 -34.69 13.70
CA SER A 113 -34.56 -33.66 14.66
C SER A 113 -33.48 -32.75 15.22
N GLY A 114 -33.66 -31.46 14.91
CA GLY A 114 -32.75 -30.39 15.28
C GLY A 114 -32.78 -30.03 16.75
N VAL A 115 -31.64 -29.54 17.20
CA VAL A 115 -31.49 -28.58 18.30
C VAL A 115 -30.28 -27.71 17.94
N SER A 116 -30.52 -26.41 18.02
CA SER A 116 -29.57 -25.31 18.02
C SER A 116 -28.59 -25.40 19.20
N GLU A 117 -27.29 -25.25 18.95
CA GLU A 117 -26.33 -24.74 19.93
C GLU A 117 -25.41 -23.72 19.28
N GLU A 118 -25.67 -22.46 19.61
CA GLU A 118 -24.63 -21.44 19.70
C GLU A 118 -23.78 -21.73 20.94
N GLY A 119 -22.47 -21.52 20.80
CA GLY A 119 -21.58 -21.17 21.92
C GLY A 119 -20.69 -22.30 22.41
N ALA A 120 -19.39 -22.17 22.14
CA ALA A 120 -18.34 -22.30 23.16
C ALA A 120 -16.99 -21.85 22.57
N ASP A 121 -16.44 -20.79 23.15
CA ASP A 121 -15.02 -20.45 23.29
C ASP A 121 -14.01 -21.07 22.31
N ASP A 122 -13.52 -20.23 21.40
CA ASP A 122 -12.13 -20.27 20.94
C ASP A 122 -11.39 -19.07 21.56
N GLU A 123 -11.31 -19.01 22.90
CA GLU A 123 -10.34 -18.17 23.62
C GLU A 123 -9.05 -18.93 23.96
N ASP A 124 -8.90 -20.21 23.59
CA ASP A 124 -7.68 -20.99 23.84
C ASP A 124 -7.27 -21.87 22.63
N GLU A 125 -7.22 -21.31 21.42
CA GLU A 125 -6.25 -21.83 20.43
C GLU A 125 -4.86 -21.40 20.92
N GLU A 126 -4.21 -22.28 21.70
CA GLU A 126 -2.78 -22.25 22.01
C GLU A 126 -2.01 -21.69 20.81
N PHE A 127 -1.45 -20.49 20.95
CA PHE A 127 -0.81 -19.77 19.87
C PHE A 127 0.35 -20.63 19.34
N ASP A 128 0.11 -21.30 18.22
CA ASP A 128 1.10 -22.14 17.58
C ASP A 128 2.20 -21.25 17.02
N TRP A 129 3.31 -21.16 17.75
CA TRP A 129 4.51 -20.40 17.37
C TRP A 129 5.31 -21.10 16.25
N GLU A 130 4.71 -22.04 15.51
CA GLU A 130 5.34 -22.79 14.43
C GLU A 130 5.50 -21.97 13.15
N ILE A 131 6.62 -21.24 13.07
CA ILE A 131 7.08 -20.60 11.84
C ILE A 131 7.51 -21.70 10.83
N GLU A 132 6.80 -21.77 9.70
CA GLU A 132 7.07 -22.70 8.59
C GLU A 132 8.48 -22.44 8.00
N GLN A 133 9.34 -23.47 8.03
CA GLN A 133 10.74 -23.38 7.56
C GLN A 133 10.84 -23.84 6.10
N THR A 134 11.32 -22.96 5.21
CA THR A 134 11.71 -23.32 3.84
C THR A 134 13.25 -23.39 3.71
N PRO A 135 13.79 -24.32 2.91
CA PRO A 135 15.24 -24.38 2.63
C PRO A 135 15.76 -23.11 1.94
N TYR A 136 16.98 -22.70 2.29
CA TYR A 136 17.67 -21.57 1.66
C TYR A 136 18.25 -21.95 0.29
N GLU A 137 17.93 -21.18 -0.76
CA GLU A 137 18.61 -21.22 -2.06
C GLU A 137 19.74 -20.16 -2.08
N GLU A 138 20.96 -20.57 -2.43
CA GLU A 138 22.10 -19.65 -2.62
C GLU A 138 21.86 -18.75 -3.83
N VAL A 139 21.30 -17.56 -3.60
CA VAL A 139 21.24 -16.49 -4.61
C VAL A 139 22.40 -15.54 -4.37
N SER A 140 23.26 -15.36 -5.38
CA SER A 140 24.44 -14.50 -5.37
C SER A 140 24.14 -13.08 -4.88
N GLU A 141 24.94 -12.59 -3.93
CA GLU A 141 24.80 -11.29 -3.25
C GLU A 141 24.84 -10.05 -4.18
N SER A 142 25.20 -10.21 -5.45
CA SER A 142 25.12 -9.13 -6.46
C SER A 142 23.68 -8.79 -6.89
N THR A 143 22.68 -9.62 -6.57
CA THR A 143 21.27 -9.41 -6.97
C THR A 143 20.36 -9.04 -5.78
N LEU A 144 20.87 -9.10 -4.55
CA LEU A 144 20.11 -8.80 -3.31
C LEU A 144 20.21 -7.32 -2.87
N GLN A 145 20.78 -6.45 -3.69
CA GLN A 145 20.68 -5.00 -3.48
C GLN A 145 19.27 -4.51 -3.86
N SER A 146 18.41 -4.42 -2.83
CA SER A 146 17.25 -3.51 -2.73
C SER A 146 16.09 -3.70 -3.70
N GLN A 147 15.68 -4.93 -4.02
CA GLN A 147 14.37 -5.14 -4.67
C GLN A 147 13.22 -4.80 -3.71
N CYS A 148 12.55 -3.68 -3.98
CA CYS A 148 11.40 -3.19 -3.25
C CYS A 148 10.14 -3.94 -3.72
N HIS A 149 9.37 -4.44 -2.77
CA HIS A 149 8.15 -5.19 -3.07
C HIS A 149 6.95 -4.23 -3.28
N TYR A 150 5.93 -4.73 -3.97
CA TYR A 150 4.66 -4.07 -4.26
C TYR A 150 3.59 -5.12 -4.63
N GLY A 151 2.44 -4.70 -5.16
CA GLY A 151 1.32 -5.58 -5.45
C GLY A 151 0.49 -5.91 -4.22
N PHE A 152 -0.48 -6.81 -4.40
CA PHE A 152 -1.31 -7.32 -3.31
C PHE A 152 -0.43 -7.87 -2.16
N GLY A 153 -0.58 -7.28 -0.97
CA GLY A 153 0.16 -7.69 0.23
C GLY A 153 1.69 -7.56 0.13
N ASN A 154 2.22 -6.74 -0.79
CA ASN A 154 3.66 -6.67 -1.09
C ASN A 154 4.27 -8.04 -1.47
N LEU A 155 3.50 -8.88 -2.16
CA LEU A 155 3.92 -10.24 -2.55
C LEU A 155 4.61 -10.30 -3.92
N ARG A 156 4.79 -9.17 -4.62
CA ARG A 156 5.40 -9.10 -5.96
C ARG A 156 6.62 -8.19 -5.95
N ALA A 157 7.61 -8.54 -6.76
CA ALA A 157 8.79 -7.74 -7.09
C ALA A 157 9.29 -8.14 -8.49
N GLY A 158 10.03 -7.25 -9.16
CA GLY A 158 10.66 -7.50 -10.47
C GLY A 158 9.68 -7.66 -11.63
N VAL A 159 8.43 -7.26 -11.47
CA VAL A 159 7.42 -7.31 -12.54
C VAL A 159 7.54 -6.10 -13.46
N VAL A 160 7.80 -4.91 -12.90
CA VAL A 160 7.82 -3.67 -13.69
C VAL A 160 9.05 -3.62 -14.56
N GLN A 161 10.20 -4.07 -14.05
CA GLN A 161 11.41 -4.22 -14.86
C GLN A 161 11.23 -5.13 -16.09
N ARG A 162 10.35 -6.13 -16.02
CA ARG A 162 10.09 -7.07 -17.14
C ARG A 162 9.09 -6.53 -18.17
N LEU A 163 8.20 -5.65 -17.75
CA LEU A 163 7.08 -5.13 -18.54
C LEU A 163 7.12 -3.58 -18.59
N GLN A 164 8.33 -3.01 -18.63
CA GLN A 164 8.55 -1.58 -18.44
C GLN A 164 7.78 -0.73 -19.48
N ASP A 165 7.76 -1.17 -20.74
CA ASP A 165 7.11 -0.45 -21.83
C ASP A 165 5.59 -0.34 -21.62
N GLU A 166 4.93 -1.43 -21.21
CA GLU A 166 3.48 -1.46 -20.96
C GLU A 166 3.09 -0.74 -19.66
N LEU A 167 3.85 -0.95 -18.58
CA LEU A 167 3.52 -0.34 -17.28
C LEU A 167 3.81 1.16 -17.22
N SER A 168 4.77 1.68 -17.99
CA SER A 168 5.14 3.11 -17.95
C SER A 168 3.97 4.04 -18.29
N GLU A 169 2.98 3.56 -19.04
CA GLU A 169 1.75 4.30 -19.35
C GLU A 169 0.67 4.21 -18.25
N VAL A 170 0.81 3.23 -17.36
CA VAL A 170 -0.18 2.87 -16.31
C VAL A 170 0.18 3.49 -14.97
N ILE A 171 1.46 3.45 -14.60
CA ILE A 171 1.95 3.85 -13.28
C ILE A 171 2.62 5.22 -13.33
N ASP A 172 2.55 5.96 -12.23
CA ASP A 172 3.20 7.27 -12.08
C ASP A 172 4.64 7.14 -11.55
N ILE A 173 4.95 6.00 -10.93
CA ILE A 173 6.27 5.72 -10.37
C ILE A 173 7.19 5.12 -11.44
N LYS A 174 8.38 5.71 -11.62
CA LYS A 174 9.33 5.29 -12.66
C LYS A 174 9.96 3.92 -12.39
N ASP A 175 10.64 3.77 -11.26
CA ASP A 175 11.39 2.55 -10.91
C ASP A 175 10.90 1.96 -9.58
N PRO A 176 9.69 1.37 -9.54
CA PRO A 176 9.10 0.86 -8.31
C PRO A 176 9.92 -0.27 -7.67
N ASP A 177 10.64 -1.04 -8.48
CA ASP A 177 11.51 -2.14 -8.05
C ASP A 177 12.68 -1.67 -7.18
N PHE A 178 13.10 -0.40 -7.27
CA PHE A 178 14.24 0.15 -6.52
C PHE A 178 13.88 1.36 -5.65
N THR A 179 12.66 1.89 -5.79
CA THR A 179 12.21 3.04 -5.01
C THR A 179 11.53 2.56 -3.72
N PRO A 180 12.07 2.86 -2.52
CA PRO A 180 11.48 2.48 -1.25
C PRO A 180 10.18 3.24 -0.98
N VAL A 181 9.28 2.65 -0.21
CA VAL A 181 7.93 3.18 0.10
C VAL A 181 7.93 4.65 0.53
N THR A 182 8.88 5.05 1.38
CA THR A 182 9.01 6.44 1.86
C THR A 182 9.32 7.42 0.74
N GLU A 183 10.17 7.02 -0.20
CA GLU A 183 10.51 7.83 -1.38
C GLU A 183 9.35 7.86 -2.37
N ARG A 184 8.60 6.76 -2.53
CA ARG A 184 7.35 6.73 -3.34
C ARG A 184 6.38 7.81 -2.84
N ARG A 185 6.14 7.84 -1.52
CA ARG A 185 5.27 8.83 -0.87
C ARG A 185 5.73 10.26 -1.12
N GLN A 186 7.02 10.55 -0.94
CA GLN A 186 7.56 11.90 -1.14
C GLN A 186 7.40 12.36 -2.59
N LYS A 187 7.75 11.50 -3.56
CA LYS A 187 7.59 11.80 -4.99
C LYS A 187 6.12 12.00 -5.36
N ARG A 188 5.21 11.19 -4.81
CA ARG A 188 3.77 11.34 -5.01
C ARG A 188 3.25 12.68 -4.51
N LEU A 189 3.59 13.06 -3.28
CA LEU A 189 3.16 14.34 -2.69
C LEU A 189 3.66 15.53 -3.52
N ALA A 190 4.93 15.49 -3.96
CA ALA A 190 5.49 16.50 -4.84
C ALA A 190 4.77 16.57 -6.20
N ALA A 191 4.46 15.41 -6.80
CA ALA A 191 3.74 15.34 -8.08
C ALA A 191 2.30 15.85 -7.96
N GLU A 192 1.61 15.57 -6.85
CA GLU A 192 0.27 16.10 -6.59
C GLU A 192 0.29 17.62 -6.41
N LEU A 193 1.23 18.15 -5.63
CA LEU A 193 1.37 19.61 -5.47
C LEU A 193 1.69 20.30 -6.80
N ALA A 194 2.54 19.70 -7.62
CA ALA A 194 2.89 20.25 -8.93
C ALA A 194 1.73 20.15 -9.94
N LYS A 195 0.79 19.21 -9.74
CA LYS A 195 -0.35 18.99 -10.65
C LYS A 195 -1.57 19.82 -10.27
N PHE A 196 -1.69 20.22 -9.01
CA PHE A 196 -2.79 21.05 -8.53
C PHE A 196 -2.83 22.38 -9.30
N ASP A 197 -4.03 22.74 -9.72
CA ASP A 197 -4.30 23.92 -10.53
C ASP A 197 -5.42 24.71 -9.83
N PRO A 198 -5.08 25.84 -9.16
CA PRO A 198 -6.05 26.65 -8.43
C PRO A 198 -7.16 27.20 -9.32
N ASP A 199 -6.84 27.59 -10.56
CA ASP A 199 -7.80 28.23 -11.45
C ASP A 199 -8.84 27.22 -11.92
N HIS A 200 -8.41 26.01 -12.29
CA HIS A 200 -9.32 24.92 -12.63
C HIS A 200 -10.19 24.52 -11.44
N TYR A 201 -9.61 24.43 -10.23
CA TYR A 201 -10.37 24.15 -9.03
C TYR A 201 -11.47 25.19 -8.78
N LEU A 202 -11.14 26.48 -8.91
CA LEU A 202 -12.10 27.56 -8.72
C LEU A 202 -13.17 27.57 -9.82
N ALA A 203 -12.82 27.25 -11.07
CA ALA A 203 -13.79 27.10 -12.14
C ALA A 203 -14.85 26.04 -11.77
N ASP A 204 -14.43 24.84 -11.36
CA ASP A 204 -15.35 23.78 -10.92
C ASP A 204 -16.10 24.10 -9.63
N PHE A 205 -15.59 25.02 -8.81
CA PHE A 205 -16.24 25.48 -7.58
C PHE A 205 -17.38 26.47 -7.87
N PHE A 206 -17.23 27.34 -8.86
CA PHE A 206 -18.26 28.33 -9.23
C PHE A 206 -19.22 27.82 -10.30
N GLU A 207 -18.76 27.01 -11.26
CA GLU A 207 -19.55 26.40 -12.33
C GLU A 207 -19.94 24.96 -11.95
N ASP A 208 -20.66 24.81 -10.83
CA ASP A 208 -20.94 23.51 -10.22
C ASP A 208 -22.19 22.80 -10.78
N GLU A 209 -22.82 23.29 -11.87
CA GLU A 209 -24.08 22.73 -12.36
C GLU A 209 -23.96 21.26 -12.79
N ALA A 210 -22.88 20.90 -13.51
CA ALA A 210 -22.61 19.53 -13.92
C ALA A 210 -22.35 18.65 -12.70
N VAL A 211 -21.58 19.16 -11.74
CA VAL A 211 -21.26 18.46 -10.48
C VAL A 211 -22.53 18.21 -9.66
N GLU A 212 -23.44 19.18 -9.58
CA GLU A 212 -24.71 19.04 -8.88
C GLU A 212 -25.64 18.01 -9.53
N GLN A 213 -25.58 17.79 -10.85
CA GLN A 213 -26.28 16.65 -11.48
C GLN A 213 -25.65 15.32 -11.08
N ILE A 214 -24.32 15.21 -11.16
CA ILE A 214 -23.57 14.01 -10.75
C ILE A 214 -23.85 13.65 -9.27
N LEU A 215 -24.00 14.65 -8.40
CA LEU A 215 -24.28 14.45 -6.97
C LEU A 215 -25.68 13.89 -6.70
N LYS A 216 -26.64 14.10 -7.61
CA LYS A 216 -28.01 13.57 -7.55
C LYS A 216 -28.09 12.12 -8.01
N TYR A 217 -27.16 11.66 -8.84
CA TYR A 217 -27.10 10.27 -9.26
C TYR A 217 -27.07 9.32 -8.05
N SER A 218 -27.90 8.27 -8.12
CA SER A 218 -28.04 7.25 -7.07
C SER A 218 -27.51 5.91 -7.58
N PRO A 219 -26.29 5.51 -7.15
CA PRO A 219 -25.74 4.22 -7.49
C PRO A 219 -26.51 3.06 -6.85
N TRP A 220 -26.37 1.85 -7.41
CA TRP A 220 -27.08 0.64 -6.98
C TRP A 220 -26.93 0.28 -5.49
N TRP A 221 -25.80 0.63 -4.86
CA TRP A 221 -25.58 0.33 -3.44
C TRP A 221 -26.43 1.18 -2.51
N ASN A 222 -27.02 2.29 -2.97
CA ASN A 222 -27.93 3.09 -2.15
C ASN A 222 -29.21 2.32 -1.83
N ASP A 223 -29.80 1.68 -2.83
CA ASP A 223 -31.04 0.92 -2.67
C ASP A 223 -30.80 -0.31 -1.80
N ALA A 224 -29.73 -1.07 -2.10
CA ALA A 224 -29.32 -2.20 -1.28
C ALA A 224 -29.03 -1.80 0.18
N HIS A 225 -28.40 -0.63 0.41
CA HIS A 225 -28.12 -0.14 1.75
C HIS A 225 -29.39 0.30 2.48
N ALA A 226 -30.31 0.97 1.78
CA ALA A 226 -31.61 1.34 2.34
C ALA A 226 -32.42 0.10 2.76
N GLU A 227 -32.45 -0.94 1.93
CA GLU A 227 -33.06 -2.23 2.24
C GLU A 227 -32.42 -2.90 3.45
N MET A 228 -31.09 -2.94 3.50
CA MET A 228 -30.33 -3.45 4.64
C MET A 228 -30.72 -2.69 5.92
N VAL A 229 -30.67 -1.36 5.93
CA VAL A 229 -31.02 -0.55 7.10
C VAL A 229 -32.48 -0.76 7.53
N ALA A 230 -33.41 -0.89 6.58
CA ALA A 230 -34.81 -1.18 6.87
C ALA A 230 -35.01 -2.58 7.48
N SER A 231 -34.19 -3.56 7.08
CA SER A 231 -34.21 -4.92 7.64
C SER A 231 -33.62 -5.01 9.05
N LEU A 232 -32.55 -4.27 9.37
CA LEU A 232 -31.98 -4.22 10.73
C LEU A 232 -32.96 -3.64 11.76
N GLY A 233 -33.89 -2.76 11.35
CA GLY A 233 -34.92 -2.23 12.24
C GLY A 233 -36.03 -3.22 12.60
N LYS A 234 -36.10 -4.37 11.92
CA LYS A 234 -37.06 -5.45 12.18
C LYS A 234 -36.27 -6.63 12.73
N ASN A 235 -36.25 -6.79 14.06
CA ASN A 235 -35.56 -7.89 14.76
C ASN A 235 -35.90 -9.26 14.16
N GLN A 236 -35.13 -9.72 13.18
CA GLN A 236 -35.23 -11.06 12.63
C GLN A 236 -33.90 -11.77 12.90
N GLU A 237 -33.90 -12.47 14.03
CA GLU A 237 -32.90 -13.47 14.37
C GLU A 237 -33.02 -14.63 13.37
N HIS A 238 -31.86 -15.07 12.87
CA HIS A 238 -31.59 -16.17 11.94
C HIS A 238 -31.72 -15.92 10.43
N GLY A 239 -30.56 -16.00 9.77
CA GLY A 239 -30.44 -16.59 8.43
C GLY A 239 -29.80 -15.69 7.39
N ASP A 240 -28.47 -15.70 7.31
CA ASP A 240 -27.65 -15.24 6.18
C ASP A 240 -27.94 -13.84 5.60
N SER A 241 -27.01 -12.91 5.85
CA SER A 241 -26.78 -11.65 5.11
C SER A 241 -26.41 -11.88 3.62
N ALA A 242 -26.88 -12.94 2.99
CA ALA A 242 -26.42 -13.46 1.70
C ALA A 242 -27.22 -12.98 0.48
N ALA A 243 -28.31 -12.20 0.65
CA ALA A 243 -29.20 -11.87 -0.48
C ALA A 243 -29.35 -10.38 -0.80
N LEU A 244 -28.55 -9.47 -0.22
CA LEU A 244 -28.63 -8.04 -0.57
C LEU A 244 -27.92 -7.69 -1.89
N VAL A 245 -26.98 -8.54 -2.31
CA VAL A 245 -26.17 -8.30 -3.51
C VAL A 245 -26.17 -9.56 -4.37
N SER A 246 -26.66 -9.43 -5.60
CA SER A 246 -26.66 -10.50 -6.59
C SER A 246 -25.55 -10.31 -7.63
N PHE A 247 -25.02 -11.43 -8.10
CA PHE A 247 -24.02 -11.47 -9.16
C PHE A 247 -24.66 -11.77 -10.52
N SER A 248 -24.22 -11.06 -11.55
CA SER A 248 -24.57 -11.34 -12.95
C SER A 248 -23.93 -12.65 -13.43
N GLU A 249 -24.35 -13.18 -14.57
CA GLU A 249 -23.75 -14.40 -15.12
C GLU A 249 -22.30 -14.18 -15.58
N GLU A 250 -21.98 -12.98 -16.05
CA GLU A 250 -20.61 -12.57 -16.41
C GLU A 250 -19.71 -12.51 -15.18
N GLU A 251 -20.20 -11.92 -14.09
CA GLU A 251 -19.51 -11.86 -12.80
C GLU A 251 -19.25 -13.28 -12.25
N LYS A 252 -20.26 -14.16 -12.29
CA LYS A 252 -20.11 -15.57 -11.90
C LYS A 252 -19.12 -16.31 -12.80
N TYR A 253 -19.13 -16.06 -14.09
CA TYR A 253 -18.18 -16.66 -15.03
C TYR A 253 -16.75 -16.23 -14.74
N GLN A 254 -16.52 -14.94 -14.46
CA GLN A 254 -15.21 -14.44 -14.05
C GLN A 254 -14.75 -15.04 -12.73
N LEU A 255 -15.64 -15.18 -11.73
CA LEU A 255 -15.32 -15.83 -10.46
C LEU A 255 -14.85 -17.28 -10.63
N ARG A 256 -15.39 -18.02 -11.61
CA ARG A 256 -14.95 -19.40 -11.93
C ARG A 256 -13.55 -19.45 -12.54
N LYS A 257 -13.07 -18.37 -13.15
CA LYS A 257 -11.71 -18.28 -13.71
C LYS A 257 -10.65 -18.04 -12.64
N PHE A 258 -11.02 -17.40 -11.52
CA PHE A 258 -10.05 -17.15 -10.47
C PHE A 258 -9.57 -18.45 -9.82
N VAL A 259 -8.25 -18.54 -9.64
CA VAL A 259 -7.64 -19.64 -8.91
C VAL A 259 -7.83 -19.40 -7.41
N ASN A 260 -8.31 -20.41 -6.71
CA ASN A 260 -8.44 -20.36 -5.26
C ASN A 260 -7.05 -20.35 -4.60
N LYS A 261 -6.61 -19.18 -4.12
CA LYS A 261 -5.32 -18.99 -3.43
C LYS A 261 -5.51 -18.76 -1.93
N SER A 262 -4.64 -19.34 -1.11
CA SER A 262 -4.48 -18.97 0.30
C SER A 262 -3.32 -17.99 0.43
N TYR A 263 -3.55 -16.87 1.10
CA TYR A 263 -2.51 -15.85 1.33
C TYR A 263 -2.00 -15.98 2.76
N LEU A 264 -0.70 -16.21 2.91
CA LEU A 264 -0.01 -16.14 4.19
C LEU A 264 0.48 -14.70 4.37
N LEU A 265 -0.36 -13.87 4.98
CA LEU A 265 -0.06 -12.47 5.23
C LEU A 265 0.36 -12.28 6.69
N ASP A 266 1.42 -11.52 6.93
CA ASP A 266 1.77 -11.10 8.29
C ASP A 266 0.77 -10.04 8.79
N LYS A 267 0.89 -9.62 10.06
CA LYS A 267 -0.02 -8.61 10.65
C LYS A 267 0.05 -7.27 9.89
N THR A 268 1.22 -6.93 9.34
CA THR A 268 1.45 -5.69 8.61
C THR A 268 0.80 -5.74 7.24
N ALA A 269 1.06 -6.78 6.45
CA ALA A 269 0.46 -6.98 5.14
C ALA A 269 -1.05 -7.13 5.22
N HIS A 270 -1.59 -7.78 6.27
CA HIS A 270 -3.04 -7.81 6.51
C HIS A 270 -3.63 -6.40 6.60
N ARG A 271 -3.00 -5.51 7.38
CA ARG A 271 -3.46 -4.12 7.52
C ARG A 271 -3.35 -3.37 6.19
N GLN A 272 -2.24 -3.53 5.49
CA GLN A 272 -1.99 -2.89 4.19
C GLN A 272 -3.03 -3.29 3.15
N VAL A 273 -3.42 -4.57 3.10
CA VAL A 273 -4.46 -5.06 2.18
C VAL A 273 -5.81 -4.42 2.49
N TYR A 274 -6.22 -4.34 3.76
CA TYR A 274 -7.47 -3.65 4.11
C TYR A 274 -7.46 -2.16 3.75
N TYR A 275 -6.34 -1.48 3.91
CA TYR A 275 -6.22 -0.07 3.57
C TYR A 275 -6.13 0.18 2.06
N GLY A 276 -5.38 -0.65 1.33
CA GLY A 276 -5.36 -0.61 -0.13
C GLY A 276 -6.73 -0.90 -0.74
N LEU A 277 -7.55 -1.75 -0.11
CA LEU A 277 -8.95 -1.96 -0.50
C LEU A 277 -9.76 -0.66 -0.39
N VAL A 278 -9.63 0.09 0.72
CA VAL A 278 -10.35 1.37 0.90
C VAL A 278 -9.95 2.37 -0.18
N ASP A 279 -8.65 2.47 -0.46
CA ASP A 279 -8.11 3.36 -1.50
C ASP A 279 -8.69 3.06 -2.89
N ILE A 280 -8.73 1.79 -3.28
CA ILE A 280 -9.31 1.36 -4.57
C ILE A 280 -10.83 1.62 -4.61
N LEU A 281 -11.54 1.35 -3.51
CA LEU A 281 -12.99 1.57 -3.45
C LEU A 281 -13.35 3.06 -3.50
N LEU A 282 -12.55 3.95 -2.93
CA LEU A 282 -12.77 5.40 -3.03
C LEU A 282 -12.69 5.87 -4.49
N ALA A 283 -11.65 5.43 -5.20
CA ALA A 283 -11.46 5.72 -6.62
C ALA A 283 -12.62 5.17 -7.47
N TYR A 284 -13.05 3.93 -7.22
CA TYR A 284 -14.19 3.33 -7.89
C TYR A 284 -15.52 4.07 -7.62
N CYS A 285 -15.79 4.44 -6.36
CA CYS A 285 -17.00 5.19 -6.01
C CYS A 285 -17.05 6.55 -6.71
N TYR A 286 -15.91 7.23 -6.84
CA TYR A 286 -15.83 8.48 -7.61
C TYR A 286 -16.16 8.23 -9.08
N GLU A 287 -15.54 7.22 -9.69
CA GLU A 287 -15.72 6.90 -11.09
C GLU A 287 -17.18 6.61 -11.43
N VAL A 288 -17.82 5.69 -10.71
CA VAL A 288 -19.23 5.32 -10.94
C VAL A 288 -20.17 6.51 -10.81
N ARG A 289 -19.84 7.51 -9.99
CA ARG A 289 -20.64 8.73 -9.91
C ARG A 289 -20.49 9.58 -11.13
N VAL A 290 -19.25 9.89 -11.50
CA VAL A 290 -18.94 10.78 -12.62
C VAL A 290 -19.44 10.20 -13.94
N THR A 291 -19.47 8.88 -14.07
CA THR A 291 -20.02 8.19 -15.24
C THR A 291 -21.47 7.76 -15.11
N GLU A 292 -22.13 8.08 -14.00
CA GLU A 292 -23.52 7.68 -13.73
C GLU A 292 -23.77 6.17 -13.92
N GLY A 293 -22.74 5.35 -13.68
CA GLY A 293 -22.76 3.90 -13.79
C GLY A 293 -22.40 3.33 -15.17
N GLU A 294 -22.12 4.17 -16.17
CA GLU A 294 -21.74 3.74 -17.51
C GLU A 294 -20.25 4.00 -17.81
N HIS A 295 -19.43 2.95 -17.74
CA HIS A 295 -17.98 3.08 -17.93
C HIS A 295 -17.60 3.69 -19.29
N SER A 296 -16.57 4.52 -19.27
CA SER A 296 -15.98 5.18 -20.42
C SER A 296 -14.56 4.66 -20.68
N VAL A 297 -13.96 5.09 -21.80
CA VAL A 297 -12.55 4.78 -22.11
C VAL A 297 -11.57 5.33 -21.06
N GLU A 298 -11.98 6.37 -20.32
CA GLU A 298 -11.17 7.00 -19.28
C GLU A 298 -11.38 6.36 -17.90
N SER A 299 -12.35 5.45 -17.73
CA SER A 299 -12.65 4.84 -16.43
C SER A 299 -11.44 4.12 -15.83
N ALA A 300 -10.69 3.40 -16.66
CA ALA A 300 -9.46 2.76 -16.24
C ALA A 300 -8.41 3.78 -15.76
N TRP A 301 -8.31 4.92 -16.46
CA TRP A 301 -7.40 6.01 -16.11
C TRP A 301 -7.81 6.71 -14.81
N THR A 302 -9.09 7.02 -14.63
CA THR A 302 -9.58 7.67 -13.42
C THR A 302 -9.34 6.81 -12.19
N ILE A 303 -9.71 5.52 -12.24
CA ILE A 303 -9.54 4.62 -11.08
C ILE A 303 -8.06 4.47 -10.72
N ARG A 304 -7.19 4.22 -11.71
CA ARG A 304 -5.75 4.06 -11.43
C ARG A 304 -5.13 5.36 -10.93
N LYS A 305 -5.50 6.51 -11.49
CA LYS A 305 -4.94 7.81 -11.08
C LYS A 305 -5.44 8.23 -9.72
N LEU A 306 -6.67 7.94 -9.33
CA LEU A 306 -7.17 8.34 -8.01
C LEU A 306 -6.71 7.43 -6.87
N SER A 307 -6.25 6.21 -7.16
CA SER A 307 -5.70 5.28 -6.17
C SER A 307 -4.16 5.21 -6.21
N PRO A 308 -3.45 5.80 -5.22
CA PRO A 308 -2.00 5.63 -5.08
C PRO A 308 -1.55 4.19 -4.90
N THR A 309 -2.41 3.31 -4.38
CA THR A 309 -2.12 1.88 -4.31
C THR A 309 -1.85 1.31 -5.71
N LEU A 310 -2.56 1.80 -6.74
CA LEU A 310 -2.46 1.34 -8.11
C LEU A 310 -1.39 2.07 -8.94
N CYS A 311 -1.32 3.40 -8.87
CA CYS A 311 -0.38 4.18 -9.71
C CYS A 311 0.97 4.50 -9.06
N TRP A 312 1.05 4.52 -7.73
CA TRP A 312 2.29 4.82 -6.98
C TRP A 312 2.83 3.63 -6.19
N PHE A 313 2.09 2.51 -6.17
CA PHE A 313 2.37 1.36 -5.31
C PHE A 313 2.63 1.76 -3.85
N GLU A 314 1.83 2.71 -3.38
CA GLU A 314 1.87 3.22 -2.01
C GLU A 314 1.29 2.15 -1.06
N THR A 315 1.90 2.02 0.12
CA THR A 315 1.35 1.20 1.21
C THR A 315 0.91 2.10 2.34
N TRP A 316 -0.29 1.88 2.84
CA TRP A 316 -0.90 2.74 3.84
C TRP A 316 -0.69 2.22 5.27
N THR A 317 -0.60 3.16 6.21
CA THR A 317 -0.51 2.87 7.65
C THR A 317 -1.63 3.54 8.46
N ASP A 318 -2.27 4.56 7.89
CA ASP A 318 -3.33 5.33 8.50
C ASP A 318 -4.47 5.57 7.50
N ILE A 319 -5.70 5.49 7.99
CA ILE A 319 -6.91 5.61 7.18
C ILE A 319 -7.22 7.07 6.84
N HIS A 320 -6.85 8.01 7.71
CA HIS A 320 -7.04 9.44 7.45
C HIS A 320 -6.10 9.90 6.31
N GLU A 321 -4.85 9.43 6.28
CA GLU A 321 -3.94 9.70 5.16
C GLU A 321 -4.48 9.22 3.80
N ILE A 322 -5.22 8.10 3.75
CA ILE A 322 -5.87 7.61 2.52
C ILE A 322 -6.91 8.62 2.04
N LEU A 323 -7.76 9.12 2.94
CA LEU A 323 -8.81 10.09 2.60
C LEU A 323 -8.23 11.43 2.16
N VAL A 324 -7.19 11.91 2.84
CA VAL A 324 -6.46 13.13 2.43
C VAL A 324 -5.86 12.95 1.05
N SER A 325 -5.21 11.81 0.80
CA SER A 325 -4.63 11.51 -0.50
C SER A 325 -5.69 11.45 -1.60
N PHE A 326 -6.77 10.70 -1.39
CA PHE A 326 -7.87 10.60 -2.33
C PHE A 326 -8.47 11.98 -2.64
N GLY A 327 -8.74 12.78 -1.61
CA GLY A 327 -9.25 14.14 -1.76
C GLY A 327 -8.33 15.03 -2.57
N ARG A 328 -7.02 15.05 -2.25
CA ARG A 328 -6.02 15.80 -3.04
C ARG A 328 -6.05 15.39 -4.50
N ARG A 329 -6.08 14.09 -4.79
CA ARG A 329 -6.00 13.58 -6.17
C ARG A 329 -7.27 13.89 -6.97
N VAL A 330 -8.45 13.80 -6.37
CA VAL A 330 -9.70 14.25 -7.00
C VAL A 330 -9.63 15.73 -7.38
N LEU A 331 -8.95 16.56 -6.58
CA LEU A 331 -8.80 17.98 -6.88
C LEU A 331 -7.62 18.32 -7.83
N CYS A 332 -6.85 17.32 -8.29
CA CYS A 332 -5.68 17.54 -9.14
C CYS A 332 -5.80 16.94 -10.56
N TYR A 333 -6.44 15.77 -10.68
CA TYR A 333 -6.33 14.94 -11.87
C TYR A 333 -7.58 14.88 -12.75
N PRO A 334 -8.77 14.49 -12.24
CA PRO A 334 -9.92 14.20 -13.09
C PRO A 334 -10.54 15.46 -13.70
N LEU A 335 -11.55 15.23 -14.55
CA LEU A 335 -12.32 16.28 -15.20
C LEU A 335 -13.08 17.17 -14.21
N TYR A 336 -13.69 16.59 -13.17
CA TYR A 336 -14.48 17.34 -12.17
C TYR A 336 -13.75 17.38 -10.81
N ARG A 337 -13.18 18.52 -10.46
CA ARG A 337 -12.32 18.73 -9.30
C ARG A 337 -13.06 19.40 -8.17
N HIS A 338 -14.04 18.69 -7.61
CA HIS A 338 -14.92 19.27 -6.61
C HIS A 338 -14.93 18.52 -5.26
N PHE A 339 -14.79 19.26 -4.15
CA PHE A 339 -14.70 18.67 -2.81
C PHE A 339 -15.99 17.93 -2.37
N LYS A 340 -17.17 18.35 -2.85
CA LYS A 340 -18.43 17.63 -2.57
C LYS A 340 -18.38 16.19 -3.15
N LEU A 341 -17.73 15.97 -4.29
CA LEU A 341 -17.58 14.64 -4.89
C LEU A 341 -16.70 13.73 -4.02
N VAL A 342 -15.62 14.27 -3.45
CA VAL A 342 -14.76 13.57 -2.48
C VAL A 342 -15.58 13.05 -1.31
N LEU A 343 -16.35 13.93 -0.67
CA LEU A 343 -17.18 13.56 0.47
C LEU A 343 -18.30 12.58 0.11
N LYS A 344 -18.83 12.67 -1.12
CA LYS A 344 -19.88 11.77 -1.60
C LYS A 344 -19.32 10.37 -1.85
N ALA A 345 -18.21 10.24 -2.57
CA ALA A 345 -17.53 8.97 -2.79
C ALA A 345 -17.09 8.32 -1.47
N TYR A 346 -16.59 9.11 -0.53
CA TYR A 346 -16.27 8.65 0.83
C TYR A 346 -17.46 8.00 1.55
N ARG A 347 -18.64 8.63 1.50
CA ARG A 347 -19.87 8.07 2.08
C ARG A 347 -20.33 6.81 1.37
N ASP A 348 -20.14 6.71 0.05
CA ASP A 348 -20.48 5.50 -0.69
C ASP A 348 -19.58 4.33 -0.35
N THR A 349 -18.27 4.57 -0.21
CA THR A 349 -17.34 3.54 0.25
C THR A 349 -17.75 2.98 1.61
N ILE A 350 -18.19 3.84 2.54
CA ILE A 350 -18.75 3.40 3.82
C ILE A 350 -19.98 2.50 3.60
N LYS A 351 -20.93 2.89 2.75
CA LYS A 351 -22.14 2.09 2.47
C LYS A 351 -21.80 0.73 1.88
N ILE A 352 -20.89 0.67 0.92
CA ILE A 352 -20.42 -0.59 0.30
C ILE A 352 -19.78 -1.49 1.35
N LEU A 353 -18.93 -0.95 2.23
CA LEU A 353 -18.32 -1.73 3.30
C LEU A 353 -19.35 -2.21 4.33
N GLN A 354 -20.42 -1.45 4.60
CA GLN A 354 -21.52 -1.88 5.47
C GLN A 354 -22.34 -3.03 4.86
N LEU A 355 -22.56 -3.01 3.55
CA LEU A 355 -23.23 -4.11 2.82
C LEU A 355 -22.43 -5.42 2.84
N GLY A 356 -21.14 -5.34 3.19
CA GLY A 356 -20.29 -6.49 3.45
C GLY A 356 -19.55 -7.02 2.22
N LYS A 357 -19.02 -8.24 2.35
CA LYS A 357 -18.03 -8.79 1.40
C LYS A 357 -18.57 -8.95 -0.02
N SER A 358 -19.85 -9.29 -0.17
CA SER A 358 -20.46 -9.48 -1.50
C SER A 358 -20.54 -8.18 -2.28
N ALA A 359 -20.86 -7.05 -1.62
CA ALA A 359 -20.87 -5.73 -2.24
C ALA A 359 -19.46 -5.31 -2.67
N VAL A 360 -18.48 -5.48 -1.77
CA VAL A 360 -17.08 -5.20 -2.06
C VAL A 360 -16.58 -6.03 -3.24
N LEU A 361 -16.90 -7.33 -3.26
CA LEU A 361 -16.52 -8.23 -4.35
C LEU A 361 -17.16 -7.80 -5.68
N LYS A 362 -18.43 -7.37 -5.67
CA LYS A 362 -19.10 -6.85 -6.86
C LYS A 362 -18.38 -5.63 -7.43
N CYS A 363 -17.99 -4.68 -6.57
CA CYS A 363 -17.20 -3.52 -6.99
C CYS A 363 -15.83 -3.92 -7.57
N LEU A 364 -15.12 -4.86 -6.93
CA LEU A 364 -13.82 -5.34 -7.41
C LEU A 364 -13.91 -6.09 -8.74
N LEU A 365 -14.99 -6.85 -8.98
CA LEU A 365 -15.24 -7.51 -10.27
C LEU A 365 -15.46 -6.50 -11.39
N ASP A 366 -16.14 -5.39 -11.09
CA ASP A 366 -16.37 -4.31 -12.04
C ASP A 366 -15.06 -3.56 -12.36
N VAL A 367 -14.25 -3.23 -11.34
CA VAL A 367 -12.89 -2.70 -11.54
C VAL A 367 -12.04 -3.66 -12.38
N HIS A 368 -12.12 -4.97 -12.10
CA HIS A 368 -11.40 -5.98 -12.88
C HIS A 368 -11.81 -5.93 -14.35
N LYS A 369 -13.12 -5.82 -14.63
CA LYS A 369 -13.63 -5.72 -16.00
C LYS A 369 -13.10 -4.46 -16.70
N ILE A 370 -13.18 -3.31 -16.04
CA ILE A 370 -12.68 -2.02 -16.58
C ILE A 370 -11.21 -2.13 -16.97
N PHE A 371 -10.37 -2.73 -16.13
CA PHE A 371 -8.95 -2.91 -16.45
C PHE A 371 -8.69 -3.99 -17.51
N GLN A 372 -9.54 -5.01 -17.61
CA GLN A 372 -9.41 -6.05 -18.62
C GLN A 372 -9.68 -5.53 -20.04
N GLU A 373 -10.55 -4.53 -20.17
CA GLU A 373 -10.92 -3.89 -21.44
C GLU A 373 -9.92 -2.80 -21.88
N ASN A 374 -8.94 -2.45 -21.04
CA ASN A 374 -7.92 -1.44 -21.31
C ASN A 374 -6.53 -2.09 -21.46
N ASP A 375 -5.96 -2.00 -22.68
CA ASP A 375 -4.75 -2.71 -23.11
C ASP A 375 -3.53 -2.60 -22.18
N PRO A 376 -3.21 -1.46 -21.55
CA PRO A 376 -2.10 -1.42 -20.59
C PRO A 376 -2.55 -1.70 -19.13
N ALA A 377 -3.81 -1.42 -18.76
CA ALA A 377 -4.24 -1.51 -17.36
C ALA A 377 -4.50 -2.95 -16.87
N TYR A 378 -4.65 -3.96 -17.74
CA TYR A 378 -4.90 -5.35 -17.34
C TYR A 378 -3.86 -5.90 -16.36
N ILE A 379 -2.62 -5.40 -16.41
CA ILE A 379 -1.53 -5.81 -15.52
C ILE A 379 -1.88 -5.52 -14.04
N LEU A 380 -2.67 -4.47 -13.77
CA LEU A 380 -3.14 -4.16 -12.42
C LEU A 380 -4.11 -5.21 -11.88
N ASN A 381 -4.80 -5.96 -12.75
CA ASN A 381 -5.59 -7.12 -12.33
C ASN A 381 -4.69 -8.20 -11.75
N ASP A 382 -3.57 -8.49 -12.41
CA ASP A 382 -2.63 -9.53 -11.98
C ASP A 382 -1.81 -9.12 -10.75
N LEU A 383 -1.52 -7.82 -10.61
CA LEU A 383 -0.79 -7.26 -9.48
C LEU A 383 -1.67 -7.08 -8.24
N TYR A 384 -2.94 -6.69 -8.40
CA TYR A 384 -3.82 -6.29 -7.30
C TYR A 384 -5.20 -6.92 -7.37
N ILE A 385 -5.99 -6.62 -8.41
CA ILE A 385 -7.46 -6.78 -8.35
C ILE A 385 -7.89 -8.25 -8.28
N SER A 386 -7.27 -9.14 -9.05
CA SER A 386 -7.57 -10.59 -9.02
C SER A 386 -7.32 -11.17 -7.64
N ASP A 387 -6.21 -10.78 -7.00
CA ASP A 387 -5.86 -11.29 -5.68
C ASP A 387 -6.81 -10.70 -4.60
N TYR A 388 -7.24 -9.43 -4.74
CA TYR A 388 -8.30 -8.84 -3.90
C TYR A 388 -9.65 -9.56 -4.03
N CYS A 389 -10.08 -9.90 -5.26
CA CYS A 389 -11.31 -10.64 -5.52
C CYS A 389 -11.32 -12.01 -4.83
N VAL A 390 -10.18 -12.71 -4.82
CA VAL A 390 -10.03 -14.00 -4.15
C VAL A 390 -9.96 -13.84 -2.64
N TRP A 391 -9.21 -12.85 -2.16
CA TRP A 391 -8.99 -12.62 -0.73
C TRP A 391 -10.26 -12.18 0.01
N ILE A 392 -11.05 -11.28 -0.56
CA ILE A 392 -12.23 -10.72 0.12
C ILE A 392 -13.28 -11.79 0.44
N GLN A 393 -13.36 -12.85 -0.36
CA GLN A 393 -14.25 -13.99 -0.12
C GLN A 393 -13.92 -14.72 1.19
N LYS A 394 -12.64 -14.73 1.60
CA LYS A 394 -12.14 -15.39 2.82
C LYS A 394 -11.96 -14.44 4.00
N ALA A 395 -11.93 -13.13 3.76
CA ALA A 395 -11.73 -12.13 4.81
C ALA A 395 -12.80 -12.24 5.92
N LYS A 396 -12.47 -11.95 7.18
CA LYS A 396 -13.44 -12.04 8.29
C LYS A 396 -14.39 -10.83 8.28
N SER A 397 -15.71 -11.06 8.34
CA SER A 397 -16.73 -9.98 8.33
C SER A 397 -16.55 -9.01 9.51
N LYS A 398 -16.17 -9.52 10.69
CA LYS A 398 -15.89 -8.69 11.89
C LYS A 398 -14.79 -7.65 11.64
N LYS A 399 -13.75 -8.01 10.88
CA LYS A 399 -12.65 -7.09 10.55
C LYS A 399 -13.08 -6.03 9.55
N LEU A 400 -13.92 -6.41 8.57
CA LEU A 400 -14.50 -5.46 7.63
C LEU A 400 -15.41 -4.46 8.35
N ALA A 401 -16.28 -4.93 9.26
CA ALA A 401 -17.11 -4.07 10.08
C ALA A 401 -16.28 -3.10 10.96
N ALA A 402 -15.21 -3.59 11.59
CA ALA A 402 -14.30 -2.73 12.37
C ALA A 402 -13.62 -1.67 11.51
N LEU A 403 -13.22 -2.01 10.28
CA LEU A 403 -12.68 -1.05 9.31
C LEU A 403 -13.72 0.01 8.93
N THR A 404 -14.97 -0.39 8.71
CA THR A 404 -16.08 0.53 8.41
C THR A 404 -16.33 1.52 9.54
N GLU A 405 -16.31 1.07 10.79
CA GLU A 405 -16.47 1.96 11.95
C GLU A 405 -15.27 2.89 12.13
N ALA A 406 -14.04 2.38 11.93
CA ALA A 406 -12.85 3.22 11.93
C ALA A 406 -12.91 4.29 10.81
N LEU A 407 -13.40 3.92 9.63
CA LEU A 407 -13.57 4.83 8.51
C LEU A 407 -14.59 5.92 8.86
N LYS A 408 -15.79 5.58 9.34
CA LYS A 408 -16.84 6.54 9.75
C LYS A 408 -16.38 7.56 10.79
N ALA A 409 -15.49 7.16 11.70
CA ALA A 409 -14.98 8.02 12.76
C ALA A 409 -14.06 9.13 12.22
N VAL A 410 -13.55 9.00 11.00
CA VAL A 410 -12.68 10.00 10.38
C VAL A 410 -13.47 11.13 9.77
N THR A 411 -13.02 12.35 10.05
CA THR A 411 -13.53 13.57 9.43
C THR A 411 -12.48 14.12 8.47
N LEU A 412 -12.94 14.55 7.29
CA LEU A 412 -12.11 15.15 6.26
C LEU A 412 -12.58 16.60 6.03
N SER A 413 -11.66 17.53 6.11
CA SER A 413 -11.86 18.96 5.90
C SER A 413 -10.95 19.48 4.79
N LYS A 414 -11.33 20.59 4.17
CA LYS A 414 -10.56 21.21 3.07
C LYS A 414 -9.14 21.61 3.48
N ALA A 415 -8.98 22.11 4.71
CA ALA A 415 -7.67 22.53 5.24
C ALA A 415 -6.67 21.37 5.37
N GLN A 416 -7.14 20.15 5.69
CA GLN A 416 -6.28 18.98 5.84
C GLN A 416 -5.66 18.52 4.50
N LEU A 417 -6.19 18.98 3.36
CA LEU A 417 -5.64 18.63 2.06
C LEU A 417 -4.31 19.32 1.77
N GLY A 418 -3.95 20.39 2.48
CA GLY A 418 -2.69 21.10 2.27
C GLY A 418 -2.58 21.71 0.86
N LEU A 419 -3.70 22.22 0.35
CA LEU A 419 -3.82 22.90 -0.95
C LEU A 419 -4.35 24.34 -0.79
N GLU A 420 -4.44 24.84 0.45
CA GLU A 420 -4.90 26.21 0.77
C GLU A 420 -6.30 26.54 0.21
N LEU A 421 -7.16 25.52 0.10
CA LEU A 421 -8.51 25.67 -0.49
C LEU A 421 -9.39 26.68 0.26
N PRO A 422 -9.44 26.69 1.62
CA PRO A 422 -10.23 27.70 2.34
C PRO A 422 -9.80 29.13 2.00
N GLU A 423 -8.50 29.36 1.87
CA GLU A 423 -7.92 30.65 1.53
C GLU A 423 -8.25 31.03 0.08
N LEU A 424 -8.12 30.09 -0.86
CA LEU A 424 -8.47 30.28 -2.27
C LEU A 424 -9.95 30.62 -2.46
N GLU A 425 -10.85 29.87 -1.82
CA GLU A 425 -12.29 30.10 -1.90
C GLU A 425 -12.69 31.44 -1.30
N ALA A 426 -12.13 31.79 -0.13
CA ALA A 426 -12.39 33.07 0.50
C ALA A 426 -11.91 34.24 -0.36
N ALA A 427 -10.71 34.15 -0.94
CA ALA A 427 -10.18 35.17 -1.83
C ALA A 427 -11.05 35.33 -3.10
N ALA A 428 -11.49 34.22 -3.69
CA ALA A 428 -12.31 34.27 -4.90
C ALA A 428 -13.72 34.83 -4.65
N LEU A 429 -14.34 34.49 -3.51
CA LEU A 429 -15.64 35.05 -3.11
C LEU A 429 -15.57 36.56 -2.89
N LEU A 430 -14.50 37.07 -2.28
CA LEU A 430 -14.29 38.52 -2.11
C LEU A 430 -14.23 39.24 -3.46
N VAL A 431 -13.51 38.68 -4.44
CA VAL A 431 -13.44 39.26 -5.79
C VAL A 431 -14.81 39.26 -6.47
N GLN A 432 -15.57 38.17 -6.36
CA GLN A 432 -16.92 38.08 -6.93
C GLN A 432 -17.88 39.11 -6.31
N GLU A 433 -17.79 39.34 -5.00
CA GLU A 433 -18.55 40.36 -4.29
C GLU A 433 -18.19 41.78 -4.75
N GLU A 434 -16.89 42.09 -4.89
CA GLU A 434 -16.41 43.38 -5.39
C GLU A 434 -16.85 43.65 -6.83
N GLU A 435 -16.75 42.67 -7.73
CA GLU A 435 -17.23 42.80 -9.11
C GLU A 435 -18.75 42.96 -9.19
N GLY A 436 -19.49 42.23 -8.35
CA GLY A 436 -20.94 42.34 -8.23
C GLY A 436 -21.37 43.73 -7.75
N ALA A 437 -20.70 44.25 -6.72
CA ALA A 437 -20.93 45.60 -6.19
C ALA A 437 -20.54 46.69 -7.20
N GLY A 438 -19.43 46.51 -7.92
CA GLY A 438 -18.99 47.40 -9.00
C GLY A 438 -19.99 47.45 -10.16
N ARG A 439 -20.50 46.29 -10.60
CA ARG A 439 -21.56 46.20 -11.64
C ARG A 439 -22.89 46.82 -11.15
N ALA A 440 -23.25 46.63 -9.88
CA ALA A 440 -24.44 47.25 -9.30
C ALA A 440 -24.32 48.78 -9.19
N ALA A 441 -23.13 49.30 -8.86
CA ALA A 441 -22.85 50.74 -8.84
C ALA A 441 -22.88 51.37 -10.25
N GLN A 442 -22.40 50.66 -11.27
CA GLN A 442 -22.46 51.10 -12.68
C GLN A 442 -23.87 51.05 -13.28
N CYS A 443 -24.78 50.24 -12.74
CA CYS A 443 -26.18 50.13 -13.18
C CYS A 443 -27.16 51.08 -12.45
N SER A 444 -26.68 52.08 -11.70
CA SER A 444 -27.56 53.10 -11.12
C SER A 444 -28.08 54.06 -12.20
N PRO A 445 -29.40 54.26 -12.36
CA PRO A 445 -29.94 55.12 -13.40
C PRO A 445 -29.69 56.59 -13.05
N SER A 446 -28.84 57.25 -13.83
CA SER A 446 -28.76 58.72 -13.84
C SER A 446 -30.12 59.26 -14.29
N ASN A 447 -30.86 59.80 -13.33
CA ASN A 447 -32.11 60.50 -13.57
C ASN A 447 -31.83 61.96 -13.98
N GLN A 448 -32.57 62.44 -14.99
CA GLN A 448 -32.66 63.79 -15.61
C GLN A 448 -31.90 63.93 -16.95
N ALA A 449 -32.52 64.32 -18.09
CA ALA A 449 -33.77 65.04 -18.33
C ALA A 449 -34.40 64.69 -19.71
N PRO A 450 -35.69 65.01 -19.95
CA PRO A 450 -36.43 64.62 -21.15
C PRO A 450 -36.28 65.67 -22.26
N HIS A 451 -35.89 65.26 -23.46
CA HIS A 451 -36.16 66.05 -24.66
C HIS A 451 -36.73 65.16 -25.76
N SER A 452 -38.04 65.31 -25.95
CA SER A 452 -38.81 64.78 -27.05
C SER A 452 -38.38 65.41 -28.37
N SER A 453 -38.27 64.61 -29.45
CA SER A 453 -38.97 64.81 -30.73
C SER A 453 -38.64 63.66 -31.71
N PRO A 454 -39.53 63.35 -32.67
CA PRO A 454 -39.76 61.98 -33.15
C PRO A 454 -39.15 61.66 -34.53
N GLU A 455 -38.90 60.34 -34.75
CA GLU A 455 -39.18 59.48 -35.93
C GLU A 455 -39.17 60.10 -37.36
N PRO A 456 -38.71 59.38 -38.41
CA PRO A 456 -39.29 58.07 -38.71
C PRO A 456 -38.35 56.95 -39.23
N SER A 457 -38.70 55.74 -38.80
CA SER A 457 -38.91 54.52 -39.60
C SER A 457 -38.31 54.47 -41.01
N ASP A 458 -37.52 53.42 -41.26
CA ASP A 458 -37.68 52.58 -42.44
C ASP A 458 -37.23 51.14 -42.14
N SER A 459 -38.14 50.21 -42.41
CA SER A 459 -37.96 48.77 -42.42
C SER A 459 -37.21 48.35 -43.68
N ASP A 460 -36.31 47.35 -43.61
CA ASP A 460 -36.36 46.17 -44.49
C ASP A 460 -35.30 45.10 -44.15
N SER A 461 -35.81 43.93 -43.74
CA SER A 461 -35.68 42.65 -44.43
C SER A 461 -34.33 42.14 -44.99
N THR A 462 -33.96 40.94 -44.51
CA THR A 462 -33.40 39.77 -45.23
C THR A 462 -31.88 39.58 -45.46
N SER A 463 -31.34 38.63 -44.68
CA SER A 463 -30.56 37.41 -45.02
C SER A 463 -29.27 37.42 -45.85
N SER A 464 -28.42 36.45 -45.47
CA SER A 464 -27.31 35.76 -46.19
C SER A 464 -25.94 36.44 -46.08
N SER A 465 -24.80 35.76 -46.01
CA SER A 465 -24.41 34.36 -45.75
C SER A 465 -22.88 34.33 -45.83
N ASP A 466 -22.28 33.52 -44.98
CA ASP A 466 -21.03 32.76 -45.17
C ASP A 466 -19.65 33.41 -45.39
N THR A 467 -18.70 32.73 -44.73
CA THR A 467 -17.32 32.37 -45.10
C THR A 467 -16.13 33.08 -44.44
N GLU A 468 -15.45 32.25 -43.62
CA GLU A 468 -14.01 31.89 -43.66
C GLU A 468 -12.94 32.94 -43.28
N ASP A 469 -12.30 32.65 -42.15
CA ASP A 469 -10.86 32.33 -42.04
C ASP A 469 -9.81 33.44 -42.22
N SER A 470 -9.04 33.71 -41.15
CA SER A 470 -7.56 33.77 -41.19
C SER A 470 -6.95 34.29 -39.87
N ALA A 471 -5.95 33.54 -39.42
CA ALA A 471 -5.04 33.81 -38.31
C ALA A 471 -4.14 35.03 -38.51
N SER A 472 -3.70 35.68 -37.42
CA SER A 472 -2.27 35.87 -37.05
C SER A 472 -2.06 36.76 -35.80
N GLU A 473 -1.18 36.24 -34.93
CA GLU A 473 -0.09 36.87 -34.17
C GLU A 473 -0.34 37.93 -33.07
N GLN A 474 0.15 37.56 -31.87
CA GLN A 474 1.02 38.28 -30.92
C GLN A 474 0.77 39.78 -30.65
N GLU A 475 0.55 40.12 -29.38
CA GLU A 475 1.39 41.11 -28.67
C GLU A 475 1.17 41.09 -27.14
N GLU A 476 2.27 41.02 -26.41
CA GLU A 476 2.44 41.42 -24.99
C GLU A 476 2.15 42.92 -24.81
N PRO A 477 1.78 43.37 -23.59
CA PRO A 477 2.79 44.14 -22.87
C PRO A 477 2.79 43.93 -21.34
N ALA A 478 3.95 43.55 -20.82
CA ALA A 478 4.75 44.35 -19.89
C ALA A 478 4.03 45.34 -18.93
N GLY A 479 4.00 44.96 -17.66
CA GLY A 479 4.61 45.69 -16.55
C GLY A 479 4.07 47.09 -16.19
N THR A 480 3.36 47.18 -15.06
CA THR A 480 3.35 48.40 -14.23
C THR A 480 3.33 48.03 -12.75
N GLN A 481 4.29 48.59 -12.01
CA GLN A 481 4.50 48.45 -10.56
C GLN A 481 3.37 49.09 -9.73
N PRO A 482 3.04 48.58 -8.52
CA PRO A 482 2.16 49.29 -7.60
C PRO A 482 2.95 50.24 -6.70
N SER A 483 2.51 51.49 -6.64
CA SER A 483 2.98 52.49 -5.67
C SER A 483 2.22 52.39 -4.35
N LEU A 484 2.98 52.44 -3.26
CA LEU A 484 2.58 52.46 -1.85
C LEU A 484 1.71 53.69 -1.45
N LEU A 485 1.11 53.53 -0.25
CA LEU A 485 0.49 54.51 0.68
C LEU A 485 -1.05 54.62 0.51
N THR A 486 -1.92 54.56 1.53
CA THR A 486 -1.76 54.79 2.98
C THR A 486 -2.94 54.16 3.74
N SER A 487 -2.67 53.76 4.98
CA SER A 487 -3.58 53.47 6.10
C SER A 487 -4.97 54.11 6.07
N LEU A 488 -5.99 53.36 6.49
CA LEU A 488 -6.98 53.84 7.47
C LEU A 488 -7.52 52.67 8.32
N GLN A 489 -7.82 53.03 9.56
CA GLN A 489 -7.98 52.20 10.74
C GLN A 489 -9.46 51.82 10.96
N ALA A 490 -9.67 50.71 11.67
CA ALA A 490 -10.93 50.03 11.99
C ALA A 490 -12.06 50.93 12.59
N PRO A 491 -13.29 50.38 12.78
CA PRO A 491 -13.53 49.68 14.04
C PRO A 491 -14.40 48.41 13.98
N LEU A 492 -14.17 47.59 15.01
CA LEU A 492 -14.96 46.48 15.52
C LEU A 492 -16.46 46.79 15.68
N LEU A 493 -17.30 45.78 15.42
CA LEU A 493 -18.51 45.51 16.20
C LEU A 493 -18.70 43.99 16.36
N GLU A 494 -18.62 43.55 17.62
CA GLU A 494 -19.25 42.34 18.12
C GLU A 494 -20.77 42.54 18.16
N GLU A 495 -21.56 41.52 17.79
CA GLU A 495 -22.78 41.19 18.52
C GLU A 495 -22.97 39.67 18.59
N ASP A 496 -23.06 39.23 19.84
CA ASP A 496 -23.35 37.90 20.36
C ASP A 496 -24.87 37.60 20.35
N SER A 497 -25.22 36.30 20.29
CA SER A 497 -26.40 35.65 20.93
C SER A 497 -26.37 34.14 20.57
N SER A 498 -25.74 33.24 21.35
CA SER A 498 -26.20 32.58 22.60
C SER A 498 -27.52 31.78 22.42
N LEU A 499 -27.79 30.53 22.85
CA LEU A 499 -27.18 29.47 23.67
C LEU A 499 -28.04 28.17 23.52
N ILE A 500 -27.50 26.98 23.82
CA ILE A 500 -27.99 26.00 24.82
C ILE A 500 -27.01 24.82 24.88
N ILE A 501 -26.25 24.76 25.97
CA ILE A 501 -25.44 23.61 26.43
C ILE A 501 -26.11 23.08 27.70
N ARG A 502 -26.18 21.75 27.85
CA ARG A 502 -26.45 21.08 29.12
C ARG A 502 -25.15 20.50 29.68
N GLU A 503 -24.73 21.01 30.84
CA GLU A 503 -23.61 20.51 31.66
C GLU A 503 -24.02 19.39 32.62
N SER A 504 -23.06 18.52 32.93
CA SER A 504 -22.72 18.00 34.28
C SER A 504 -21.54 17.00 34.13
N GLY A 505 -20.47 16.97 34.93
CA GLY A 505 -20.09 17.70 36.14
C GLY A 505 -18.61 17.45 36.52
N LEU A 506 -18.12 18.28 37.44
CA LEU A 506 -16.75 18.41 37.96
C LEU A 506 -16.35 17.37 39.02
N CYS A 507 -15.05 17.06 39.14
CA CYS A 507 -14.38 16.81 40.43
C CYS A 507 -12.85 17.06 40.44
N ARG A 508 -12.48 18.17 41.10
CA ARG A 508 -11.38 18.46 42.07
C ARG A 508 -9.89 18.04 41.88
N ASN A 509 -9.06 19.07 42.11
CA ASN A 509 -7.60 19.19 42.29
C ASN A 509 -6.95 18.40 43.44
N MET A 510 -5.62 18.22 43.36
CA MET A 510 -4.65 18.21 44.47
C MET A 510 -3.22 18.54 43.98
N ALA A 511 -2.36 19.00 44.88
CA ALA A 511 -1.25 19.96 44.71
C ALA A 511 0.19 19.40 44.53
N SER A 512 1.04 20.25 43.91
CA SER A 512 2.44 20.66 44.19
C SER A 512 3.57 19.68 44.60
N GLN A 513 4.74 19.80 43.94
CA GLN A 513 6.17 19.85 44.43
C GLN A 513 7.10 19.37 43.28
N GLY A 514 8.25 19.93 42.87
CA GLY A 514 9.09 21.10 43.17
C GLY A 514 10.32 21.08 42.22
N CYS A 515 10.80 22.25 41.75
CA CYS A 515 12.20 22.77 41.71
C CYS A 515 13.39 21.77 41.58
N GLU A 516 14.46 21.91 40.76
CA GLU A 516 15.37 23.03 40.42
C GLU A 516 16.21 22.68 39.14
N VAL A 517 16.46 23.63 38.20
CA VAL A 517 17.76 24.34 37.88
C VAL A 517 18.87 23.42 37.30
N SER A 518 19.54 23.66 36.16
CA SER A 518 20.18 24.88 35.65
C SER A 518 20.58 24.77 34.17
N GLN A 519 20.57 25.91 33.47
CA GLN A 519 21.11 26.15 32.13
C GLN A 519 22.64 26.39 32.15
N GLY A 520 23.27 26.23 30.98
CA GLY A 520 24.60 26.74 30.67
C GLY A 520 24.98 26.60 29.19
N GLN A 521 24.61 27.59 28.38
CA GLN A 521 25.13 27.93 27.03
C GLN A 521 26.68 28.19 27.06
N PRO A 522 27.44 28.38 25.94
CA PRO A 522 27.03 29.00 24.66
C PRO A 522 27.69 28.54 23.31
N LEU A 523 26.98 28.92 22.24
CA LEU A 523 27.33 29.48 20.91
C LEU A 523 28.74 29.33 20.24
N ALA A 524 28.66 28.82 18.99
CA ALA A 524 29.08 29.39 17.69
C ALA A 524 30.55 29.78 17.39
N SER A 525 31.10 29.24 16.28
CA SER A 525 31.43 29.98 15.03
C SER A 525 32.36 29.17 14.11
N ALA A 526 32.46 29.58 12.84
CA ALA A 526 32.73 28.82 11.63
C ALA A 526 34.14 28.98 10.99
N ARG A 527 34.45 28.07 10.03
CA ARG A 527 35.36 28.18 8.82
C ARG A 527 36.87 28.42 9.07
N ALA A 528 37.87 27.90 8.34
CA ALA A 528 38.08 26.95 7.23
C ALA A 528 39.64 26.66 7.11
N PRO A 529 40.31 26.30 5.98
CA PRO A 529 41.19 25.10 5.81
C PRO A 529 42.68 25.37 5.42
N LEU A 530 43.58 24.36 5.42
CA LEU A 530 44.92 24.28 4.71
C LEU A 530 45.59 22.90 5.02
N ILE A 531 45.86 21.97 4.06
CA ILE A 531 46.96 21.77 3.07
C ILE A 531 48.23 21.01 3.59
N GLU A 532 48.61 19.94 2.84
CA GLU A 532 49.94 19.27 2.63
C GLU A 532 50.70 18.63 3.83
N GLU A 533 51.53 17.58 3.74
CA GLU A 533 51.99 16.57 2.75
C GLU A 533 52.92 15.58 3.52
N LEU A 534 53.37 14.48 2.86
CA LEU A 534 54.47 13.54 3.25
C LEU A 534 54.19 12.58 4.42
N GLY A 535 54.51 11.28 4.39
CA GLY A 535 55.40 10.48 3.56
C GLY A 535 56.18 9.51 4.47
N ASP A 536 55.96 8.19 4.28
CA ASP A 536 56.76 7.00 4.64
C ASP A 536 57.43 6.82 6.03
N ALA A 537 57.16 5.66 6.66
CA ALA A 537 58.18 4.84 7.31
C ALA A 537 57.73 3.37 7.59
N LEU A 538 58.43 2.44 6.95
CA LEU A 538 58.48 0.98 7.17
C LEU A 538 58.96 0.55 8.57
N LYS A 539 58.43 -0.58 9.09
CA LYS A 539 59.14 -1.71 9.75
C LYS A 539 58.14 -2.84 10.09
N MET A 540 58.14 -3.99 9.38
CA MET A 540 58.93 -5.22 9.57
C MET A 540 58.66 -5.99 10.88
N LEU A 541 58.06 -7.20 10.76
CA LEU A 541 58.36 -8.50 11.41
C LEU A 541 57.13 -9.43 11.28
N ARG A 542 57.17 -10.75 11.04
CA ARG A 542 58.10 -11.74 10.47
C ARG A 542 57.26 -13.00 10.27
N VAL A 543 57.40 -13.66 9.12
CA VAL A 543 56.78 -14.96 8.77
C VAL A 543 57.44 -16.11 9.52
N SER A 544 56.69 -17.18 9.82
CA SER A 544 57.24 -18.53 10.05
C SER A 544 56.46 -19.56 9.22
N THR A 545 57.16 -20.30 8.37
CA THR A 545 56.71 -21.54 7.71
C THR A 545 57.74 -22.65 7.99
N PRO A 546 57.34 -23.93 7.95
CA PRO A 546 58.22 -25.03 7.53
C PRO A 546 57.81 -25.50 6.12
N HIS A 547 58.70 -25.48 5.10
CA HIS A 547 59.59 -26.60 4.69
C HIS A 547 58.86 -27.95 4.60
N GLY A 548 58.82 -28.71 3.50
CA GLY A 548 59.40 -28.74 2.15
C GLY A 548 58.78 -30.00 1.48
N VAL A 549 58.80 -30.22 0.15
CA VAL A 549 59.86 -30.96 -0.57
C VAL A 549 59.58 -30.86 -2.10
N SER A 550 60.50 -30.18 -2.80
CA SER A 550 61.26 -30.54 -4.03
C SER A 550 60.67 -31.21 -5.28
N ALA A 551 61.14 -30.65 -6.41
CA ALA A 551 61.39 -31.17 -7.78
C ALA A 551 60.16 -31.22 -8.72
N GLY A 552 60.10 -30.49 -9.84
CA GLY A 552 61.08 -30.18 -10.90
C GLY A 552 60.52 -30.82 -12.20
N SER A 553 60.66 -30.35 -13.44
CA SER A 553 61.26 -29.21 -14.13
C SER A 553 60.75 -29.27 -15.59
N HIS A 554 60.81 -28.14 -16.33
CA HIS A 554 60.72 -28.00 -17.80
C HIS A 554 59.34 -28.26 -18.47
N GLY A 555 58.91 -27.52 -19.50
CA GLY A 555 59.63 -26.59 -20.37
C GLY A 555 58.70 -25.70 -21.19
N SER A 556 59.35 -24.73 -21.83
CA SER A 556 58.84 -23.58 -22.57
C SER A 556 58.37 -23.90 -24.00
N VAL A 557 58.03 -22.82 -24.72
CA VAL A 557 57.86 -22.62 -26.19
C VAL A 557 56.37 -22.70 -26.60
N GLU A 558 55.70 -21.56 -26.87
CA GLU A 558 55.66 -20.80 -28.16
C GLU A 558 55.23 -21.74 -29.32
N ASP A 559 54.38 -21.43 -30.29
CA ASP A 559 53.81 -20.19 -30.80
C ASP A 559 52.70 -20.59 -31.82
N ALA A 560 52.00 -19.58 -32.34
CA ALA A 560 51.34 -19.53 -33.65
C ALA A 560 49.96 -20.18 -33.86
N GLU A 561 48.95 -19.29 -33.91
CA GLU A 561 47.99 -19.09 -35.00
C GLU A 561 47.87 -20.18 -36.09
N GLU A 562 46.66 -20.70 -36.32
CA GLU A 562 46.01 -20.49 -37.62
C GLU A 562 44.50 -20.78 -37.61
N ARG A 563 43.87 -20.08 -38.55
CA ARG A 563 42.46 -19.86 -38.84
C ARG A 563 41.94 -20.96 -39.79
N GLY A 564 40.66 -21.33 -39.69
CA GLY A 564 39.97 -22.10 -40.74
C GLY A 564 38.66 -22.69 -40.26
N GLN A 565 37.53 -22.00 -40.40
CA GLN A 565 36.58 -22.07 -41.53
C GLN A 565 36.03 -23.47 -41.83
N VAL A 566 34.73 -23.57 -41.53
CA VAL A 566 33.76 -24.61 -41.83
C VAL A 566 33.50 -24.70 -43.34
N PRO A 567 33.21 -25.91 -43.86
CA PRO A 567 32.26 -26.06 -44.95
C PRO A 567 31.02 -26.85 -44.52
N CYS A 568 29.90 -26.45 -45.11
CA CYS A 568 28.58 -27.05 -45.03
C CYS A 568 28.56 -28.52 -45.46
N ASP A 569 27.71 -29.30 -44.80
CA ASP A 569 26.63 -30.08 -45.43
C ASP A 569 25.43 -30.13 -44.47
#